data_AF-A0AA90PTC8-F1
#
_entry.id   AF-A0AA90PTC8-F1
#
_cell.length_a   1.000
_cell.length_b   1.000
_cell.length_c   1.000
_cell.angle_alpha   90.00
_cell.angle_beta   90.00
_cell.angle_gamma   90.00
#
_symmetry.space_group_name_H-M   'P 1'
#
loop_
_entity.id
_entity.type
_entity.pdbx_description
1 polymer ?
#
loop_
_entity_poly.entity_id
_entity_poly.type
_entity_poly.pdbx_seq_one_letter_code
_entity_poly.pdbx_strand_id
1 'polypeptide(L)'
;MPSKHPQNPGEPCQHVTIADSTIGHVSICPECSVLHLSLNHVSVRFTPEAFRALSGMVGDAQARLDHVAQSNAAAAAAAVIDEARHGPKLH
;
A
#
# COMPACT_ATOMS: atom_id res chain seq x y z
N MET A 1 -12.02 31.55 1.71
CA MET A 1 -13.27 30.92 2.17
C MET A 1 -13.39 29.59 1.43
N PRO A 2 -13.37 28.41 2.07
CA PRO A 2 -13.54 27.17 1.32
C PRO A 2 -15.04 27.04 1.01
N SER A 3 -15.38 27.12 -0.28
CA SER A 3 -16.75 26.95 -0.76
C SER A 3 -17.20 25.53 -0.46
N LYS A 4 -18.00 25.40 0.59
CA LYS A 4 -18.77 24.21 0.93
C LYS A 4 -19.86 24.06 -0.14
N HIS A 5 -19.50 23.53 -1.31
CA HIS A 5 -20.50 23.19 -2.32
C HIS A 5 -21.37 22.05 -1.75
N PRO A 6 -22.69 22.25 -1.60
CA PRO A 6 -23.58 21.14 -1.37
C PRO A 6 -23.49 20.27 -2.63
N GLN A 7 -23.20 18.99 -2.45
CA GLN A 7 -23.19 18.04 -3.56
C GLN A 7 -24.56 18.13 -4.25
N ASN A 8 -24.59 18.67 -5.47
CA ASN A 8 -25.77 18.63 -6.31
C ASN A 8 -26.01 17.14 -6.59
N PRO A 9 -27.11 16.51 -6.11
CA PRO A 9 -27.27 15.05 -6.14
C PRO A 9 -27.37 14.44 -7.55
N GLY A 10 -27.28 15.24 -8.61
CA GLY A 10 -27.50 14.84 -10.00
C GLY A 10 -26.30 14.93 -10.94
N GLU A 11 -25.19 15.58 -10.57
CA GLU A 11 -24.02 15.65 -11.46
C GLU A 11 -22.96 14.60 -11.08
N PRO A 12 -22.56 13.71 -12.01
CA PRO A 12 -21.53 12.73 -11.73
C PRO A 12 -20.20 13.46 -11.52
N CYS A 13 -19.61 13.29 -10.34
CA CYS A 13 -18.26 13.78 -10.07
C CYS A 13 -17.29 13.27 -11.15
N GLN A 14 -16.60 14.18 -11.83
CA GLN A 14 -15.53 13.83 -12.76
C GLN A 14 -14.30 13.43 -11.95
N HIS A 15 -13.95 12.15 -12.00
CA HIS A 15 -12.78 11.62 -11.31
C HIS A 15 -11.60 11.54 -12.27
N VAL A 16 -10.44 12.01 -11.81
CA VAL A 16 -9.16 11.90 -12.52
C VAL A 16 -8.35 10.81 -11.84
N THR A 17 -7.95 9.78 -12.58
CA THR A 17 -7.05 8.73 -12.09
C THR A 17 -5.65 9.30 -11.88
N ILE A 18 -5.09 9.11 -10.69
CA ILE A 18 -3.77 9.61 -10.29
C ILE A 18 -2.76 8.49 -10.02
N ALA A 19 -3.23 7.26 -9.85
CA ALA A 19 -2.39 6.07 -9.77
C ALA A 19 -3.18 4.83 -10.20
N ASP A 20 -2.51 3.88 -10.83
CA ASP A 20 -3.08 2.59 -11.24
C ASP A 20 -2.11 1.44 -10.97
N SER A 21 -2.67 0.24 -10.84
CA SER A 21 -1.95 -1.00 -10.61
C SER A 21 -2.82 -2.19 -11.04
N THR A 22 -2.24 -3.39 -10.99
CA THR A 22 -2.97 -4.63 -11.29
C THR A 22 -4.10 -4.94 -10.30
N ILE A 23 -4.05 -4.40 -9.08
CA ILE A 23 -5.04 -4.68 -8.03
C ILE A 23 -6.10 -3.60 -7.89
N GLY A 24 -5.93 -2.46 -8.59
CA GLY A 24 -6.79 -1.31 -8.39
C GLY A 24 -6.18 0.01 -8.85
N HIS A 25 -6.94 1.08 -8.66
CA HIS A 25 -6.55 2.44 -9.02
C HIS A 25 -7.03 3.45 -7.98
N VAL A 26 -6.36 4.60 -7.95
CA VAL A 26 -6.72 5.76 -7.13
C VAL A 26 -7.11 6.90 -8.05
N SER A 27 -8.26 7.49 -7.80
CA SER A 27 -8.73 8.68 -8.50
C SER A 27 -9.12 9.79 -7.52
N ILE A 28 -9.10 11.03 -7.98
CA ILE A 28 -9.52 12.20 -7.22
C ILE A 28 -10.53 13.00 -8.02
N CYS A 29 -11.56 13.48 -7.33
CA CYS A 29 -12.47 14.49 -7.84
C CYS A 29 -11.87 15.87 -7.51
N PRO A 30 -11.39 16.66 -8.50
CA PRO A 30 -10.73 17.93 -8.24
C PRO A 30 -11.67 18.98 -7.63
N GLU A 31 -12.97 18.85 -7.87
CA GLU A 31 -13.99 19.77 -7.36
C GLU A 31 -14.30 19.52 -5.88
N CYS A 32 -14.45 18.25 -5.51
CA CYS A 32 -14.87 17.85 -4.18
C CYS A 32 -13.71 17.38 -3.28
N SER A 33 -12.50 17.28 -3.84
CA SER A 33 -11.27 16.81 -3.18
C SER A 33 -11.39 15.44 -2.50
N VAL A 34 -12.36 14.63 -2.91
CA VAL A 34 -12.53 13.26 -2.41
C VAL A 34 -11.66 12.33 -3.25
N LEU A 35 -10.85 11.51 -2.58
CA LEU A 35 -10.10 10.44 -3.21
C LEU A 35 -10.89 9.14 -3.17
N HIS A 36 -10.83 8.40 -4.26
CA HIS A 36 -11.45 7.10 -4.42
C HIS A 36 -10.35 6.07 -4.65
N LEU A 37 -10.19 5.15 -3.71
CA LEU A 37 -9.39 3.94 -3.88
C LEU A 37 -10.33 2.83 -4.34
N SER A 38 -10.15 2.32 -5.55
CA SER A 38 -10.87 1.17 -6.08
C SER A 38 -9.94 -0.04 -6.11
N LEU A 39 -10.31 -1.10 -5.41
CA LEU A 39 -9.63 -2.39 -5.33
C LEU A 39 -10.60 -3.47 -5.82
N ASN A 40 -10.64 -3.75 -7.13
CA ASN A 40 -11.58 -4.68 -7.77
C ASN A 40 -13.04 -4.52 -7.27
N HIS A 41 -13.44 -5.30 -6.27
CA HIS A 41 -14.81 -5.31 -5.71
C HIS A 41 -15.05 -4.31 -4.57
N VAL A 42 -14.03 -3.57 -4.13
CA VAL A 42 -14.13 -2.63 -3.02
C VAL A 42 -13.79 -1.23 -3.50
N SER A 43 -14.59 -0.24 -3.08
CA SER A 43 -14.26 1.17 -3.28
C SER A 43 -14.35 1.89 -1.94
N VAL A 44 -13.31 2.63 -1.61
CA VAL A 44 -13.23 3.42 -0.37
C VAL A 44 -12.99 4.88 -0.72
N ARG A 45 -13.71 5.76 -0.02
CA ARG A 45 -13.57 7.21 -0.17
C ARG A 45 -12.76 7.77 0.98
N PHE A 46 -11.85 8.68 0.66
CA PHE A 46 -10.98 9.34 1.62
C PHE A 46 -10.97 10.84 1.44
N THR A 47 -10.73 11.57 2.53
CA THR A 47 -10.17 12.92 2.42
C THR A 47 -8.67 12.82 2.07
N PRO A 48 -8.06 13.89 1.54
CA PRO A 48 -6.63 13.89 1.22
C PRO A 48 -5.73 13.57 2.42
N GLU A 49 -6.12 14.02 3.61
CA GLU A 49 -5.38 13.78 4.86
C GLU A 49 -5.48 12.31 5.28
N ALA A 50 -6.69 11.73 5.22
CA ALA A 50 -6.91 10.33 5.56
C ALA A 50 -6.17 9.40 4.59
N PHE A 51 -6.16 9.72 3.29
CA PHE A 51 -5.41 8.96 2.30
C PHE A 51 -3.89 9.03 2.54
N ARG A 52 -3.38 10.20 2.94
CA ARG A 52 -1.95 10.37 3.29
C ARG A 52 -1.57 9.56 4.53
N ALA A 53 -2.43 9.52 5.55
CA ALA A 53 -2.19 8.70 6.73
C ALA A 53 -2.21 7.20 6.37
N LEU A 54 -3.17 6.78 5.54
CA LEU A 54 -3.25 5.41 5.03
C LEU A 54 -1.99 5.01 4.26
N SER A 55 -1.52 5.86 3.34
CA SER A 55 -0.34 5.56 2.53
C SER A 55 0.93 5.42 3.39
N GLY A 56 1.09 6.28 4.40
CA GLY A 56 2.17 6.14 5.39
C GLY A 56 2.09 4.82 6.16
N MET A 57 0.91 4.49 6.70
CA MET A 57 0.70 3.24 7.44
C MET A 57 0.99 1.99 6.58
N VAL A 58 0.54 1.96 5.33
CA VAL A 58 0.80 0.85 4.41
C VAL A 58 2.29 0.79 4.02
N GLY A 59 2.94 1.93 3.79
CA GLY A 59 4.38 2.00 3.53
C GLY A 59 5.22 1.47 4.70
N ASP A 60 4.87 1.84 5.93
CA ASP A 60 5.52 1.35 7.14
C ASP A 60 5.33 -0.17 7.30
N ALA A 61 4.13 -0.68 6.99
CA ALA A 61 3.85 -2.11 7.01
C ALA A 61 4.70 -2.86 5.97
N GLN A 62 4.81 -2.34 4.76
CA GLN A 62 5.64 -2.94 3.70
C GLN A 62 7.12 -2.96 4.10
N ALA A 63 7.66 -1.86 4.62
CA ALA A 63 9.05 -1.79 5.06
C ALA A 63 9.35 -2.84 6.15
N ARG A 64 8.42 -3.05 7.10
CA ARG A 64 8.55 -4.09 8.13
C ARG A 64 8.55 -5.50 7.54
N LEU A 65 7.71 -5.77 6.54
CA LEU A 65 7.69 -7.07 5.84
C LEU A 65 9.01 -7.33 5.13
N ASP A 66 9.56 -6.33 4.44
CA ASP A 66 10.83 -6.46 3.73
C ASP A 66 11.98 -6.74 4.70
N HIS A 67 12.00 -6.06 5.86
CA HIS A 67 12.98 -6.33 6.91
C HIS A 67 12.87 -7.76 7.46
N VAL A 68 11.67 -8.27 7.70
CA VAL A 68 11.46 -9.65 8.17
C VAL A 68 11.90 -10.66 7.10
N ALA A 69 11.60 -10.41 5.83
CA ALA A 69 12.04 -11.28 4.74
C ALA A 69 13.57 -11.33 4.65
N GLN A 70 14.23 -10.17 4.75
CA GLN A 70 15.69 -10.07 4.75
C GLN A 70 16.32 -10.77 5.96
N SER A 71 15.77 -10.60 7.16
CA SER A 71 16.28 -11.27 8.36
C SER A 71 16.16 -12.78 8.25
N ASN A 72 15.04 -13.28 7.72
CA ASN A 72 14.82 -14.71 7.54
C ASN A 72 15.77 -15.31 6.50
N ALA A 73 16.01 -14.59 5.40
CA ALA A 73 16.97 -15.01 4.38
C ALA A 73 18.41 -15.05 4.94
N ALA A 74 18.80 -14.05 5.74
CA ALA A 74 20.12 -14.01 6.38
C ALA A 74 20.29 -15.16 7.39
N ALA A 75 19.27 -15.47 8.19
CA ALA A 75 19.28 -16.59 9.12
C ALA A 75 19.40 -17.94 8.40
N ALA A 76 18.65 -18.12 7.29
CA ALA A 76 18.74 -19.32 6.46
C ALA A 76 20.14 -19.48 5.85
N ALA A 77 20.74 -18.39 5.34
CA ALA A 77 22.10 -18.42 4.80
C ALA A 77 23.14 -18.77 5.87
N ALA A 78 23.02 -18.22 7.08
CA ALA A 78 23.90 -18.55 8.19
C ALA A 78 23.82 -20.03 8.60
N ALA A 79 22.61 -20.62 8.60
CA ALA A 79 22.41 -22.04 8.89
C ALA A 79 23.07 -22.96 7.83
N VAL A 80 22.99 -22.60 6.55
CA VAL A 80 23.65 -23.36 5.47
C VAL A 80 25.18 -23.29 5.59
N ILE A 81 25.72 -22.12 5.95
CA ILE A 81 27.16 -21.95 6.18
C ILE A 81 27.62 -22.76 7.39
N ASP A 82 26.84 -22.80 8.46
CA ASP A 82 27.12 -23.60 9.66
C ASP A 82 27.11 -25.10 9.36
N GLU A 83 26.11 -25.60 8.63
CA GLU A 83 26.03 -27.01 8.21
C GLU A 83 27.21 -27.41 7.32
N ALA A 84 27.61 -26.54 6.37
CA ALA A 84 28.79 -26.76 5.54
C ALA A 84 30.11 -26.77 6.34
N ARG A 85 30.17 -26.05 7.47
CA ARG A 85 31.33 -26.01 8.36
C ARG A 85 31.44 -27.26 9.23
N HIS A 86 30.32 -27.90 9.56
CA HIS A 86 30.23 -29.10 10.39
C HIS A 86 30.25 -30.41 9.59
N GLY A 87 30.96 -30.45 8.45
CA GLY A 87 31.00 -31.55 7.47
C GLY A 87 30.98 -32.99 8.03
N PRO A 88 30.52 -33.97 7.22
CA PRO A 88 29.98 -35.24 7.71
C PRO A 88 30.98 -35.97 8.60
N LYS A 89 30.55 -36.32 9.81
CA LYS A 89 31.33 -37.19 10.70
C LYS A 89 31.45 -38.57 10.04
N LEU A 90 32.58 -38.81 9.38
CA LEU A 90 33.01 -40.15 8.98
C LEU A 90 33.26 -40.94 10.28
N HIS A 91 32.32 -41.82 10.61
CA HIS A 91 32.48 -42.87 11.63
C HIS A 91 33.11 -44.10 11.01
#